data_AF-A0A915EPM1-F1
#
_entry.id   AF-A0A915EPM1-F1
#
_cell.length_a   1.000
_cell.length_b   1.000
_cell.length_c   1.000
_cell.angle_alpha   90.00
_cell.angle_beta   90.00
_cell.angle_gamma   90.00
#
_symmetry.space_group_name_H-M   'P 1'
#
loop_
_entity.id
_entity.type
_entity.pdbx_description
1 polymer ?
#
loop_
_entity_poly.entity_id
_entity_poly.type
_entity_poly.pdbx_seq_one_letter_code
_entity_poly.pdbx_strand_id
1 'polypeptide(L)'
;MNEVKVNRAVGRDCYRQSQFMSLSFMTIQSIILAMFSIDRLFKVVLVLVTLLVVFTQQDAAVYFGGIPVPGRRVPAMRSFELYMASCRPSFGREGFILEQLQQMLQHVNAEQLAEKMQRHLYFAVDDLDVDKTMGKWFTVVDSPSVHSERCAVSYFKLLEKNRYSASFTTTQYATSHNDDTKVIHGSGRKNGPDPGSLLFLTGHPADPCPYFPVKSGPQNELGEYEYLVMTQALKQPTMVLARDPVRFEQKYKKEVEDYLNKYGYMNPASPLYFVNATTCLISNSYYTSIEEDDI
;
A
#
# COMPACT_ATOMS: atom_id res chain seq x y z
N MET A 1 -12.17 -110.12 27.83
CA MET A 1 -11.05 -111.09 27.83
C MET A 1 -9.76 -110.30 27.85
N ASN A 2 -8.92 -110.60 28.84
CA ASN A 2 -7.54 -110.16 29.13
C ASN A 2 -7.37 -108.68 29.53
N GLU A 3 -7.17 -108.31 30.82
CA GLU A 3 -5.99 -108.54 31.71
C GLU A 3 -4.67 -108.02 31.10
N VAL A 4 -3.72 -107.33 31.76
CA VAL A 4 -3.45 -106.97 33.17
C VAL A 4 -2.25 -106.01 33.20
N LYS A 5 -2.21 -105.05 34.16
CA LYS A 5 -1.07 -104.53 35.00
C LYS A 5 -1.38 -103.10 35.48
N VAL A 6 -1.76 -102.81 36.72
CA VAL A 6 -1.11 -102.95 38.05
C VAL A 6 -0.06 -101.87 38.37
N ASN A 7 -0.55 -100.84 39.11
CA ASN A 7 -0.09 -100.26 40.39
C ASN A 7 1.31 -99.64 40.67
N ARG A 8 1.22 -98.62 41.57
CA ARG A 8 2.18 -98.07 42.57
C ARG A 8 3.28 -97.12 42.03
N ALA A 9 3.74 -96.07 42.72
CA ALA A 9 3.42 -95.45 44.02
C ALA A 9 4.39 -94.26 44.26
N VAL A 10 3.93 -93.27 45.04
CA VAL A 10 4.68 -92.53 46.09
C VAL A 10 5.82 -91.55 45.71
N GLY A 11 5.53 -90.25 45.90
CA GLY A 11 6.16 -89.38 46.93
C GLY A 11 7.58 -88.82 46.71
N ARG A 12 7.69 -87.48 46.66
CA ARG A 12 8.42 -86.69 47.68
C ARG A 12 8.30 -85.18 47.48
N ASP A 13 8.35 -84.50 48.62
CA ASP A 13 8.12 -83.10 48.89
C ASP A 13 9.19 -82.11 48.42
N CYS A 14 8.76 -80.84 48.45
CA CYS A 14 9.48 -79.66 48.93
C CYS A 14 10.46 -78.89 48.01
N TYR A 15 10.23 -77.57 48.04
CA TYR A 15 11.19 -76.46 47.89
C TYR A 15 11.44 -75.86 46.50
N ARG A 16 10.53 -74.98 46.04
CA ARG A 16 10.89 -73.61 45.57
C ARG A 16 9.65 -72.80 45.18
N GLN A 17 9.14 -72.06 46.14
CA GLN A 17 8.19 -70.96 45.96
C GLN A 17 8.93 -69.68 46.35
N SER A 18 9.15 -68.80 45.36
CA SER A 18 9.50 -67.36 45.45
C SER A 18 10.59 -67.00 44.44
N GLN A 19 10.19 -66.42 43.30
CA GLN A 19 11.02 -65.47 42.51
C GLN A 19 10.36 -64.93 41.23
N PHE A 20 9.10 -65.27 40.91
CA PHE A 20 8.44 -64.84 39.67
C PHE A 20 7.34 -63.78 39.80
N MET A 21 7.31 -63.03 40.90
CA MET A 21 6.42 -61.87 41.09
C MET A 21 7.23 -60.65 41.56
N SER A 22 7.97 -60.00 40.66
CA SER A 22 8.47 -58.63 40.91
C SER A 22 8.81 -57.82 39.66
N LEU A 23 8.92 -58.41 38.46
CA LEU A 23 9.37 -57.68 37.26
C LEU A 23 8.26 -57.02 36.40
N SER A 24 6.97 -57.29 36.64
CA SER A 24 5.89 -56.76 35.77
C SER A 24 5.22 -55.48 36.29
N PHE A 25 5.49 -55.06 37.53
CA PHE A 25 4.86 -53.87 38.13
C PHE A 25 5.71 -52.60 38.01
N MET A 26 7.04 -52.73 37.86
CA MET A 26 7.92 -51.55 37.79
C MET A 26 7.92 -50.84 36.43
N THR A 27 7.53 -51.49 35.32
CA THR A 27 7.52 -50.85 34.00
C THR A 27 6.29 -49.98 33.75
N ILE A 28 5.13 -50.33 34.32
CA ILE A 28 3.88 -49.58 34.13
C ILE A 28 3.89 -48.27 34.94
N GLN A 29 4.48 -48.28 36.14
CA GLN A 29 4.54 -47.10 36.99
C GLN A 29 5.48 -46.01 36.42
N SER A 30 6.57 -46.42 35.74
CA SER A 30 7.47 -45.50 35.04
C SER A 30 6.83 -44.86 33.79
N ILE A 31 5.96 -45.58 33.07
CA ILE A 31 5.25 -45.04 31.89
C ILE A 31 4.16 -44.05 32.31
N ILE A 32 3.42 -44.33 33.38
CA ILE A 32 2.38 -43.40 33.89
C ILE A 32 3.02 -42.10 34.42
N LEU A 33 4.18 -42.20 35.10
CA LEU A 33 4.95 -41.02 35.53
C LEU A 33 5.52 -40.21 34.34
N ALA A 34 5.93 -40.88 33.25
CA ALA A 34 6.39 -40.21 32.04
C ALA A 34 5.23 -39.50 31.29
N MET A 35 4.05 -40.11 31.23
CA MET A 35 2.86 -39.50 30.61
C MET A 35 2.37 -38.26 31.38
N PHE A 36 2.45 -38.27 32.72
CA PHE A 36 2.14 -37.08 33.55
C PHE A 36 3.17 -35.94 33.38
N SER A 37 4.40 -36.24 33.00
CA SER A 37 5.47 -35.26 32.78
C SER A 37 5.32 -34.51 31.46
N ILE A 38 4.97 -35.22 30.38
CA ILE A 38 4.77 -34.64 29.04
C ILE A 38 3.59 -33.66 29.02
N ASP A 39 2.51 -34.00 29.74
CA ASP A 39 1.29 -33.18 29.78
C ASP A 39 1.51 -31.86 30.55
N ARG A 40 2.38 -31.87 31.57
CA ARG A 40 2.85 -30.65 32.24
C ARG A 40 3.75 -29.82 31.34
N LEU A 41 4.65 -30.47 30.58
CA LEU A 41 5.54 -29.78 29.65
C LEU A 41 4.75 -29.06 28.54
N PHE A 42 3.72 -29.73 27.99
CA PHE A 42 2.88 -29.17 26.93
C PHE A 42 2.06 -27.98 27.43
N LYS A 43 1.52 -28.05 28.65
CA LYS A 43 0.80 -26.92 29.28
C LYS A 43 1.72 -25.74 29.57
N VAL A 44 2.97 -25.99 30.01
CA VAL A 44 3.95 -24.92 30.25
C VAL A 44 4.38 -24.25 28.95
N VAL A 45 4.62 -25.02 27.89
CA VAL A 45 4.94 -24.48 26.55
C VAL A 45 3.76 -23.68 25.99
N LEU A 46 2.52 -24.17 26.12
CA LEU A 46 1.33 -23.46 25.67
C LEU A 46 1.16 -22.12 26.42
N VAL A 47 1.38 -22.11 27.74
CA VAL A 47 1.33 -20.90 28.58
C VAL A 47 2.43 -19.92 28.18
N LEU A 48 3.67 -20.39 27.96
CA LEU A 48 4.79 -19.56 27.48
C LEU A 48 4.54 -18.97 26.09
N VAL A 49 3.97 -19.74 25.16
CA VAL A 49 3.57 -19.26 23.83
C VAL A 49 2.45 -18.21 23.96
N THR A 50 1.45 -18.42 24.81
CA THR A 50 0.41 -17.41 25.04
C THR A 50 0.96 -16.14 25.72
N LEU A 51 1.90 -16.26 26.66
CA LEU A 51 2.55 -15.11 27.29
C LEU A 51 3.41 -14.34 26.28
N LEU A 52 4.16 -15.02 25.43
CA LEU A 52 4.94 -14.37 24.36
C LEU A 52 4.06 -13.64 23.34
N VAL A 53 2.85 -14.16 23.04
CA VAL A 53 1.88 -13.48 22.16
C VAL A 53 1.24 -12.26 22.84
N VAL A 54 1.10 -12.25 24.16
CA VAL A 54 0.52 -11.12 24.91
C VAL A 54 1.54 -10.00 25.16
N PHE A 55 2.83 -10.32 25.32
CA PHE A 55 3.87 -9.30 25.59
C PHE A 55 4.35 -8.51 24.35
N THR A 56 3.93 -8.85 23.13
CA THR A 56 4.29 -8.07 21.92
C THR A 56 3.35 -6.91 21.62
N GLN A 57 2.43 -6.55 22.51
CA GLN A 57 1.54 -5.39 22.33
C GLN A 57 1.64 -4.40 23.47
N GLN A 58 2.78 -3.71 23.59
CA GLN A 58 2.82 -2.43 24.31
C GLN A 58 4.08 -1.65 23.94
N ASP A 59 4.04 -1.00 22.78
CA ASP A 59 4.79 0.23 22.55
C ASP A 59 3.77 1.36 22.39
N ALA A 60 3.59 2.13 23.45
CA ALA A 60 2.91 3.41 23.42
C ALA A 60 3.87 4.43 22.79
N ALA A 61 3.73 4.66 21.49
CA ALA A 61 4.43 5.71 20.77
C ALA A 61 3.52 6.91 20.51
N VAL A 62 4.07 8.10 20.80
CA VAL A 62 3.46 9.43 20.66
C VAL A 62 3.20 9.75 19.18
N TYR A 63 2.01 10.28 18.89
CA TYR A 63 1.47 10.43 17.53
C TYR A 63 1.88 11.74 16.84
N PHE A 64 2.55 11.62 15.68
CA PHE A 64 2.71 12.66 14.66
C PHE A 64 2.08 12.16 13.35
N GLY A 65 0.79 12.46 13.14
CA GLY A 65 0.08 12.43 11.83
C GLY A 65 0.11 11.13 11.00
N GLY A 66 -0.92 10.28 11.14
CA GLY A 66 -1.25 9.17 10.23
C GLY A 66 -2.66 8.56 10.48
N ILE A 67 -3.46 8.35 9.43
CA ILE A 67 -4.82 7.77 9.43
C ILE A 67 -4.75 6.23 9.72
N PRO A 68 -5.85 5.52 10.04
CA PRO A 68 -6.50 5.31 11.33
C PRO A 68 -6.20 3.93 11.97
N VAL A 69 -6.55 3.80 13.24
CA VAL A 69 -6.42 2.57 14.02
C VAL A 69 -7.48 1.52 13.59
N PRO A 70 -7.14 0.22 13.47
CA PRO A 70 -8.10 -0.84 13.20
C PRO A 70 -9.31 -0.78 14.14
N GLY A 71 -10.52 -0.74 13.58
CA GLY A 71 -11.78 -0.73 14.33
C GLY A 71 -12.51 0.62 14.42
N ARG A 72 -11.94 1.74 13.94
CA ARG A 72 -12.66 3.01 13.78
C ARG A 72 -12.66 3.48 12.32
N ARG A 73 -13.86 3.62 11.73
CA ARG A 73 -14.04 4.31 10.45
C ARG A 73 -13.76 5.80 10.65
N VAL A 74 -12.88 6.38 9.84
CA VAL A 74 -12.65 7.83 9.82
C VAL A 74 -13.84 8.50 9.14
N PRO A 75 -14.50 9.48 9.76
CA PRO A 75 -15.55 10.26 9.11
C PRO A 75 -15.06 10.85 7.79
N ALA A 76 -15.93 10.97 6.80
CA ALA A 76 -15.53 11.41 5.47
C ALA A 76 -14.96 12.84 5.52
N MET A 77 -15.60 13.70 6.32
CA MET A 77 -15.12 15.06 6.61
C MET A 77 -13.69 15.09 7.13
N ARG A 78 -13.37 14.21 8.09
CA ARG A 78 -12.04 14.16 8.68
C ARG A 78 -10.98 13.77 7.65
N SER A 79 -11.34 12.95 6.67
CA SER A 79 -10.43 12.60 5.56
C SER A 79 -10.10 13.83 4.70
N PHE A 80 -11.08 14.67 4.40
CA PHE A 80 -10.86 15.92 3.66
C PHE A 80 -10.09 16.96 4.47
N GLU A 81 -10.34 17.10 5.77
CA GLU A 81 -9.55 17.98 6.63
C GLU A 81 -8.07 17.59 6.64
N LEU A 82 -7.78 16.29 6.75
CA LEU A 82 -6.41 15.77 6.72
C LEU A 82 -5.76 15.94 5.35
N TYR A 83 -6.55 15.81 4.28
CA TYR A 83 -6.11 16.14 2.92
C TYR A 83 -5.74 17.62 2.80
N MET A 84 -6.60 18.55 3.24
CA MET A 84 -6.30 19.99 3.20
C MET A 84 -5.05 20.33 4.01
N ALA A 85 -4.90 19.73 5.19
CA ALA A 85 -3.71 19.90 6.03
C ALA A 85 -2.43 19.34 5.38
N SER A 86 -2.55 18.49 4.36
CA SER A 86 -1.43 17.95 3.60
C SER A 86 -1.00 18.86 2.45
N CYS A 87 -1.78 19.88 2.10
CA CYS A 87 -1.41 20.86 1.09
C CYS A 87 -0.33 21.81 1.63
N ARG A 88 0.63 22.20 0.80
CA ARG A 88 1.68 23.15 1.16
C ARG A 88 1.08 24.56 1.34
N PRO A 89 1.56 25.37 2.32
CA PRO A 89 1.17 26.76 2.41
C PRO A 89 1.65 27.50 1.15
N SER A 90 0.71 28.01 0.36
CA SER A 90 1.00 28.86 -0.79
C SER A 90 1.22 30.29 -0.30
N PHE A 91 2.38 30.88 -0.63
CA PHE A 91 2.62 32.30 -0.41
C PHE A 91 1.77 33.12 -1.38
N GLY A 92 0.57 33.53 -0.96
CA GLY A 92 -0.20 34.61 -1.59
C GLY A 92 -1.46 34.23 -2.36
N ARG A 93 -1.78 32.95 -2.55
CA ARG A 93 -3.10 32.50 -3.06
C ARG A 93 -3.45 31.12 -2.48
N GLU A 94 -4.57 31.01 -1.76
CA GLU A 94 -5.14 29.68 -1.51
C GLU A 94 -5.47 29.05 -2.86
N GLY A 95 -5.02 27.81 -3.09
CA GLY A 95 -5.31 27.13 -4.35
C GLY A 95 -6.83 27.01 -4.51
N PHE A 96 -7.35 27.17 -5.73
CA PHE A 96 -8.79 27.11 -6.02
C PHE A 96 -9.47 25.87 -5.40
N ILE A 97 -8.79 24.73 -5.39
CA ILE A 97 -9.27 23.48 -4.78
C ILE A 97 -9.41 23.59 -3.25
N LEU A 98 -8.49 24.28 -2.57
CA LEU A 98 -8.57 24.52 -1.13
C LEU A 98 -9.77 25.39 -0.78
N GLU A 99 -10.00 26.48 -1.53
CA GLU A 99 -11.17 27.35 -1.34
C GLU A 99 -12.48 26.58 -1.54
N GLN A 100 -12.57 25.79 -2.61
CA GLN A 100 -13.76 24.99 -2.91
C GLN A 100 -14.00 23.89 -1.86
N LEU A 101 -12.93 23.23 -1.39
CA LEU A 101 -13.02 22.27 -0.28
C LEU A 101 -13.48 22.96 1.00
N GLN A 102 -12.94 24.12 1.35
CA GLN A 102 -13.32 24.84 2.56
C GLN A 102 -14.80 25.27 2.55
N GLN A 103 -15.29 25.80 1.42
CA GLN A 103 -16.70 26.14 1.25
C GLN A 103 -17.61 24.92 1.43
N MET A 104 -17.18 23.77 0.89
CA MET A 104 -17.90 22.51 1.04
C MET A 104 -17.94 22.04 2.50
N LEU A 105 -16.80 22.12 3.20
CA LEU A 105 -16.69 21.71 4.61
C LEU A 105 -17.53 22.58 5.56
N GLN A 106 -17.83 23.81 5.17
CA GLN A 106 -18.66 24.75 5.94
C GLN A 106 -20.18 24.54 5.73
N HIS A 107 -20.59 23.64 4.83
CA HIS A 107 -22.00 23.42 4.52
C HIS A 107 -22.73 22.64 5.64
N VAL A 108 -24.01 22.94 5.89
CA VAL A 108 -24.81 22.29 6.96
C VAL A 108 -24.89 20.77 6.81
N ASN A 109 -24.81 20.27 5.57
CA ASN A 109 -24.83 18.85 5.21
C ASN A 109 -23.44 18.31 4.80
N ALA A 110 -22.36 18.92 5.27
CA ALA A 110 -21.01 18.59 4.82
C ALA A 110 -20.65 17.10 4.98
N GLU A 111 -21.11 16.41 6.03
CA GLU A 111 -20.82 14.97 6.22
C GLU A 111 -21.44 14.10 5.11
N GLN A 112 -22.71 14.28 4.77
CA GLN A 112 -23.36 13.49 3.72
C GLN A 112 -22.74 13.75 2.34
N LEU A 113 -22.36 15.01 2.09
CA LEU A 113 -21.69 15.42 0.87
C LEU A 113 -20.29 14.80 0.79
N ALA A 114 -19.51 14.91 1.86
CA ALA A 114 -18.20 14.32 2.00
C ALA A 114 -18.25 12.80 1.81
N GLU A 115 -19.20 12.10 2.42
CA GLU A 115 -19.35 10.65 2.22
C GLU A 115 -19.65 10.29 0.76
N LYS A 116 -20.54 11.04 0.10
CA LYS A 116 -20.86 10.82 -1.31
C LYS A 116 -19.63 11.03 -2.19
N MET A 117 -18.85 12.07 -1.92
CA MET A 117 -17.63 12.37 -2.64
C MET A 117 -16.54 11.34 -2.39
N GLN A 118 -16.33 10.94 -1.14
CA GLN A 118 -15.39 9.90 -0.79
C GLN A 118 -15.74 8.60 -1.50
N ARG A 119 -17.02 8.19 -1.50
CA ARG A 119 -17.47 7.02 -2.29
C ARG A 119 -17.17 7.20 -3.79
N HIS A 120 -17.37 8.38 -4.36
CA HIS A 120 -17.09 8.65 -5.77
C HIS A 120 -15.60 8.86 -6.12
N LEU A 121 -14.73 9.12 -5.14
CA LEU A 121 -13.29 9.29 -5.34
C LEU A 121 -12.55 7.97 -5.09
N TYR A 122 -12.93 7.25 -4.04
CA TYR A 122 -12.20 6.10 -3.51
C TYR A 122 -12.73 4.74 -3.99
N PHE A 123 -13.80 4.68 -4.79
CA PHE A 123 -14.26 3.38 -5.34
C PHE A 123 -13.26 2.74 -6.32
N ALA A 124 -12.29 3.50 -6.83
CA ALA A 124 -11.32 3.06 -7.83
C ALA A 124 -9.85 3.22 -7.37
N VAL A 125 -9.62 3.69 -6.15
CA VAL A 125 -8.25 3.92 -5.68
C VAL A 125 -7.51 2.60 -5.58
N ASP A 126 -6.46 2.52 -6.39
CA ASP A 126 -5.71 1.29 -6.62
C ASP A 126 -4.68 1.08 -5.50
N ASP A 127 -4.48 -0.16 -5.07
CA ASP A 127 -3.43 -0.50 -4.12
C ASP A 127 -2.12 -0.67 -4.87
N LEU A 128 -1.39 0.45 -5.01
CA LEU A 128 -0.14 0.46 -5.76
C LEU A 128 1.04 0.08 -4.88
N ASP A 129 1.79 -0.91 -5.36
CA ASP A 129 3.17 -1.12 -4.93
C ASP A 129 4.04 0.08 -5.30
N VAL A 130 4.59 0.75 -4.28
CA VAL A 130 5.44 1.93 -4.41
C VAL A 130 6.67 1.64 -5.25
N ASP A 131 7.25 0.44 -5.19
CA ASP A 131 8.48 0.17 -5.94
C ASP A 131 8.23 0.25 -7.44
N LYS A 132 7.04 -0.18 -7.88
CA LYS A 132 6.62 -0.19 -9.29
C LYS A 132 6.24 1.18 -9.81
N THR A 133 6.11 2.18 -8.93
CA THR A 133 5.88 3.57 -9.31
C THR A 133 7.16 4.38 -9.45
N MET A 134 8.32 3.86 -9.02
CA MET A 134 9.59 4.60 -9.10
C MET A 134 10.13 4.75 -10.52
N GLY A 135 11.08 5.64 -10.74
CA GLY A 135 11.72 5.88 -12.04
C GLY A 135 11.05 6.98 -12.86
N LYS A 136 11.25 6.91 -14.17
CA LYS A 136 10.88 7.96 -15.14
C LYS A 136 9.42 7.86 -15.60
N TRP A 137 8.79 9.02 -15.75
CA TRP A 137 7.40 9.18 -16.15
C TRP A 137 7.22 10.37 -17.09
N PHE A 138 6.39 10.21 -18.11
CA PHE A 138 5.95 11.27 -19.02
C PHE A 138 4.54 11.71 -18.66
N THR A 139 4.31 13.00 -18.50
CA THR A 139 2.95 13.55 -18.41
C THR A 139 2.32 13.57 -19.81
N VAL A 140 1.38 12.65 -20.03
CA VAL A 140 0.70 12.45 -21.33
C VAL A 140 -0.70 13.07 -21.36
N VAL A 141 -1.29 13.29 -20.19
CA VAL A 141 -2.53 14.06 -20.02
C VAL A 141 -2.34 14.99 -18.84
N ASP A 142 -2.78 16.24 -18.96
CA ASP A 142 -2.68 17.20 -17.87
C ASP A 142 -3.87 18.16 -17.85
N SER A 143 -3.95 19.01 -16.82
CA SER A 143 -4.92 20.08 -16.63
C SER A 143 -4.28 21.45 -16.91
N PRO A 144 -4.37 21.99 -18.14
CA PRO A 144 -3.65 23.21 -18.55
C PRO A 144 -4.00 24.48 -17.76
N SER A 145 -5.15 24.48 -17.08
CA SER A 145 -5.57 25.57 -16.20
C SER A 145 -4.74 25.67 -14.93
N VAL A 146 -4.00 24.61 -14.56
CA VAL A 146 -3.14 24.56 -13.38
C VAL A 146 -1.67 24.45 -13.78
N HIS A 147 -1.36 23.59 -14.75
CA HIS A 147 -0.02 23.38 -15.27
C HIS A 147 0.07 23.91 -16.69
N SER A 148 0.89 24.94 -16.89
CA SER A 148 1.07 25.55 -18.23
C SER A 148 2.12 24.82 -19.08
N GLU A 149 2.90 23.98 -18.41
CA GLU A 149 4.00 23.19 -18.92
C GLU A 149 3.50 22.12 -19.92
N ARG A 150 4.33 21.80 -20.91
CA ARG A 150 4.05 20.72 -21.86
C ARG A 150 5.17 19.70 -21.84
N CYS A 151 4.83 18.44 -22.08
CA CYS A 151 5.79 17.34 -22.14
C CYS A 151 6.68 17.23 -20.91
N ALA A 152 6.10 17.46 -19.73
CA ALA A 152 6.81 17.33 -18.47
C ALA A 152 7.26 15.88 -18.25
N VAL A 153 8.49 15.73 -17.78
CA VAL A 153 9.10 14.44 -17.43
C VAL A 153 9.39 14.45 -15.94
N SER A 154 8.84 13.47 -15.23
CA SER A 154 8.96 13.32 -13.79
C SER A 154 9.79 12.09 -13.43
N TYR A 155 10.68 12.23 -12.47
CA TYR A 155 11.50 11.18 -11.90
C TYR A 155 11.14 10.96 -10.45
N PHE A 156 10.73 9.75 -10.11
CA PHE A 156 10.39 9.36 -8.74
C PHE A 156 11.52 8.49 -8.17
N LYS A 157 12.16 8.95 -7.10
CA LYS A 157 13.28 8.25 -6.48
C LYS A 157 12.96 7.89 -5.05
N LEU A 158 12.95 6.58 -4.76
CA LEU A 158 12.72 6.08 -3.42
C LEU A 158 13.83 6.54 -2.48
N LEU A 159 13.46 7.09 -1.33
CA LEU A 159 14.39 7.48 -0.28
C LEU A 159 14.41 6.43 0.83
N GLU A 160 13.24 6.12 1.36
CA GLU A 160 13.07 5.18 2.46
C GLU A 160 11.79 4.37 2.26
N LYS A 161 11.84 3.08 2.59
CA LYS A 161 10.69 2.20 2.61
C LYS A 161 10.80 1.23 3.77
N ASN A 162 9.70 1.08 4.49
CA ASN A 162 9.50 0.00 5.44
C ASN A 162 8.13 -0.65 5.18
N ARG A 163 7.69 -1.53 6.08
CA ARG A 163 6.44 -2.28 5.94
C ARG A 163 5.19 -1.38 5.88
N TYR A 164 5.22 -0.23 6.55
CA TYR A 164 4.05 0.62 6.74
C TYR A 164 4.19 2.00 6.09
N SER A 165 5.39 2.45 5.79
CA SER A 165 5.59 3.74 5.13
C SER A 165 6.64 3.69 4.05
N ALA A 166 6.52 4.63 3.11
CA ALA A 166 7.54 4.91 2.13
C ALA A 166 7.64 6.42 1.92
N SER A 167 8.82 6.92 1.60
CA SER A 167 9.08 8.29 1.19
C SER A 167 9.93 8.30 -0.07
N PHE A 168 9.66 9.25 -0.96
CA PHE A 168 10.38 9.40 -2.23
C PHE A 168 10.43 10.88 -2.64
N THR A 169 11.40 11.23 -3.48
CA THR A 169 11.47 12.55 -4.11
C THR A 169 10.80 12.50 -5.47
N THR A 170 10.29 13.64 -5.92
CA THR A 170 9.78 13.81 -7.27
C THR A 170 10.51 14.98 -7.91
N THR A 171 11.24 14.75 -8.99
CA THR A 171 11.86 15.84 -9.76
C THR A 171 11.20 15.90 -11.11
N GLN A 172 10.62 17.05 -11.45
CA GLN A 172 9.99 17.27 -12.75
C GLN A 172 10.82 18.25 -13.57
N TYR A 173 11.12 17.85 -14.81
CA TYR A 173 11.69 18.69 -15.84
C TYR A 173 10.60 19.04 -16.84
N ALA A 174 10.46 20.33 -17.13
CA ALA A 174 9.46 20.81 -18.06
C ALA A 174 9.93 22.06 -18.80
N THR A 175 9.40 22.27 -20.00
CA THR A 175 9.65 23.50 -20.77
C THR A 175 8.42 24.40 -20.68
N SER A 176 8.66 25.66 -20.32
CA SER A 176 7.65 26.70 -20.31
C SER A 176 7.34 27.18 -21.74
N HIS A 177 6.25 27.94 -21.92
CA HIS A 177 5.90 28.55 -23.21
C HIS A 177 7.00 29.48 -23.78
N ASN A 178 7.93 29.96 -22.93
CA ASN A 178 9.05 30.83 -23.34
C ASN A 178 10.35 30.06 -23.60
N ASP A 179 10.30 28.73 -23.77
CA ASP A 179 11.46 27.82 -23.88
C ASP A 179 12.40 27.77 -22.66
N ASP A 180 12.06 28.44 -21.56
CA ASP A 180 12.76 28.27 -20.29
C ASP A 180 12.51 26.88 -19.71
N THR A 181 13.60 26.17 -19.41
CA THR A 181 13.55 24.89 -18.69
C THR A 181 13.32 25.16 -17.22
N LYS A 182 12.29 24.51 -16.66
CA LYS A 182 11.96 24.55 -15.25
C LYS A 182 12.22 23.19 -14.62
N VAL A 183 12.93 23.22 -13.50
CA VAL A 183 13.09 22.06 -12.62
C VAL A 183 12.22 22.30 -11.39
N ILE A 184 11.34 21.34 -11.09
CA ILE A 184 10.40 21.43 -9.98
C ILE A 184 10.64 20.25 -9.04
N HIS A 185 10.91 20.58 -7.78
CA HIS A 185 11.17 19.58 -6.74
C HIS A 185 9.94 19.39 -5.85
N GLY A 186 9.52 18.15 -5.77
CA GLY A 186 8.44 17.67 -4.96
C GLY A 186 8.84 16.46 -4.12
N SER A 187 7.85 15.85 -3.51
CA SER A 187 8.03 14.70 -2.63
C SER A 187 6.81 13.81 -2.66
N GLY A 188 6.94 12.58 -2.20
CA GLY A 188 5.79 11.73 -1.99
C GLY A 188 5.98 10.78 -0.84
N ARG A 189 4.85 10.25 -0.38
CA ARG A 189 4.76 9.41 0.81
C ARG A 189 3.66 8.39 0.70
N LYS A 190 3.90 7.19 1.22
CA LYS A 190 2.87 6.19 1.50
C LYS A 190 2.76 6.03 3.01
N ASN A 191 1.54 6.06 3.54
CA ASN A 191 1.26 5.90 4.98
C ASN A 191 0.23 4.80 5.23
N GLY A 192 0.67 3.68 5.78
CA GLY A 192 -0.17 2.54 6.08
C GLY A 192 -0.42 1.63 4.88
N PRO A 193 -1.24 0.58 5.09
CA PRO A 193 -1.59 -0.39 4.06
C PRO A 193 -2.76 0.06 3.17
N ASP A 194 -3.46 1.14 3.52
CA ASP A 194 -4.73 1.49 2.88
C ASP A 194 -4.55 1.98 1.43
N PRO A 195 -5.43 1.56 0.50
CA PRO A 195 -5.47 2.13 -0.84
C PRO A 195 -5.78 3.63 -0.75
N GLY A 196 -4.94 4.47 -1.37
CA GLY A 196 -5.04 5.94 -1.30
C GLY A 196 -4.15 6.60 -0.27
N SER A 197 -3.37 5.82 0.46
CA SER A 197 -2.32 6.31 1.34
C SER A 197 -1.10 6.86 0.60
N LEU A 198 -0.98 6.59 -0.70
CA LEU A 198 0.11 7.03 -1.55
C LEU A 198 -0.19 8.42 -2.12
N LEU A 199 0.58 9.41 -1.65
CA LEU A 199 0.42 10.82 -1.95
C LEU A 199 1.66 11.37 -2.67
N PHE A 200 1.45 12.12 -3.74
CA PHE A 200 2.47 12.76 -4.56
C PHE A 200 2.30 14.29 -4.50
N LEU A 201 3.27 15.00 -3.95
CA LEU A 201 3.37 16.46 -4.01
C LEU A 201 4.31 16.80 -5.16
N THR A 202 3.79 17.39 -6.23
CA THR A 202 4.59 17.78 -7.41
C THR A 202 5.61 18.88 -7.08
N GLY A 203 5.27 19.74 -6.10
CA GLY A 203 6.05 20.92 -5.75
C GLY A 203 5.77 22.13 -6.63
N HIS A 204 4.81 22.03 -7.55
CA HIS A 204 4.43 23.13 -8.43
C HIS A 204 3.78 24.28 -7.63
N PRO A 205 4.17 25.55 -7.81
CA PRO A 205 3.65 26.66 -6.99
C PRO A 205 2.15 26.90 -7.12
N ALA A 206 1.57 26.67 -8.30
CA ALA A 206 0.12 26.78 -8.52
C ALA A 206 -0.66 25.55 -8.01
N ASP A 207 0.05 24.51 -7.56
CA ASP A 207 -0.54 23.26 -7.12
C ASP A 207 0.07 22.75 -5.80
N PRO A 208 -0.40 23.29 -4.66
CA PRO A 208 0.15 22.96 -3.36
C PRO A 208 -0.30 21.60 -2.81
N CYS A 209 -1.31 20.97 -3.42
CA CYS A 209 -1.99 19.83 -2.84
C CYS A 209 -1.47 18.49 -3.37
N PRO A 210 -1.55 17.41 -2.57
CA PRO A 210 -1.05 16.10 -3.00
C PRO A 210 -2.01 15.42 -3.98
N TYR A 211 -1.46 14.79 -5.01
CA TYR A 211 -2.16 13.84 -5.85
C TYR A 211 -2.16 12.45 -5.24
N PHE A 212 -3.17 11.66 -5.58
CA PHE A 212 -3.20 10.23 -5.33
C PHE A 212 -3.61 9.49 -6.60
N PRO A 213 -3.10 8.25 -6.80
CA PRO A 213 -3.46 7.43 -7.94
C PRO A 213 -4.88 6.90 -7.80
N VAL A 214 -5.64 6.95 -8.89
CA VAL A 214 -7.00 6.41 -8.99
C VAL A 214 -7.16 5.31 -10.02
N LYS A 215 -6.11 5.03 -10.80
CA LYS A 215 -6.03 3.89 -11.71
C LYS A 215 -4.59 3.66 -12.12
N SER A 216 -4.16 2.41 -12.20
CA SER A 216 -2.94 2.03 -12.90
C SER A 216 -3.22 1.28 -14.19
N GLY A 217 -2.23 1.30 -15.09
CA GLY A 217 -2.13 0.40 -16.21
C GLY A 217 -1.56 -0.96 -15.82
N PRO A 218 -1.54 -1.93 -16.76
CA PRO A 218 -0.88 -3.21 -16.52
C PRO A 218 0.62 -3.03 -16.25
N GLN A 219 1.24 -4.05 -15.67
CA GLN A 219 2.68 -4.10 -15.51
C GLN A 219 3.35 -4.46 -16.83
N ASN A 220 4.44 -3.77 -17.15
CA ASN A 220 5.30 -4.06 -18.29
C ASN A 220 6.21 -5.28 -18.02
N GLU A 221 7.07 -5.61 -18.97
CA GLU A 221 8.03 -6.72 -18.84
C GLU A 221 9.03 -6.54 -17.70
N LEU A 222 9.24 -5.30 -17.24
CA LEU A 222 10.10 -4.95 -16.09
C LEU A 222 9.33 -4.98 -14.75
N GLY A 223 8.03 -5.30 -14.77
CA GLY A 223 7.18 -5.31 -13.58
C GLY A 223 6.70 -3.94 -13.13
N GLU A 224 6.88 -2.89 -13.93
CA GLU A 224 6.48 -1.51 -13.63
C GLU A 224 5.12 -1.18 -14.26
N TYR A 225 4.34 -0.30 -13.63
CA TYR A 225 3.08 0.14 -14.23
C TYR A 225 3.31 0.92 -15.53
N GLU A 226 2.53 0.63 -16.57
CA GLU A 226 2.61 1.30 -17.88
C GLU A 226 2.09 2.74 -17.85
N TYR A 227 1.06 3.01 -17.04
CA TYR A 227 0.51 4.34 -16.82
C TYR A 227 -0.10 4.48 -15.42
N LEU A 228 -0.27 5.72 -14.97
CA LEU A 228 -0.96 6.10 -13.74
C LEU A 228 -1.92 7.25 -14.02
N VAL A 229 -3.18 7.12 -13.60
CA VAL A 229 -4.13 8.24 -13.54
C VAL A 229 -4.08 8.79 -12.13
N MET A 230 -3.74 10.06 -11.98
CA MET A 230 -3.58 10.72 -10.69
C MET A 230 -4.48 11.94 -10.60
N THR A 231 -5.04 12.17 -9.42
CA THR A 231 -5.98 13.26 -9.20
C THR A 231 -5.93 13.75 -7.76
N GLN A 232 -6.70 14.80 -7.49
CA GLN A 232 -6.87 15.41 -6.18
C GLN A 232 -8.27 15.15 -5.60
N ALA A 233 -8.50 15.59 -4.36
CA ALA A 233 -9.72 15.32 -3.59
C ALA A 233 -11.04 15.82 -4.24
N LEU A 234 -10.98 16.61 -5.32
CA LEU A 234 -12.14 17.08 -6.09
C LEU A 234 -12.17 16.57 -7.55
N LYS A 235 -11.42 15.52 -7.88
CA LYS A 235 -11.20 15.03 -9.25
C LYS A 235 -10.50 16.01 -10.19
N GLN A 236 -9.98 17.11 -9.64
CA GLN A 236 -9.26 18.16 -10.34
C GLN A 236 -8.23 18.80 -9.41
N PRO A 237 -7.08 19.22 -9.94
CA PRO A 237 -6.55 18.84 -11.26
C PRO A 237 -6.37 17.31 -11.40
N THR A 238 -6.37 16.84 -12.65
CA THR A 238 -6.09 15.44 -13.01
C THR A 238 -4.97 15.40 -14.04
N MET A 239 -4.04 14.46 -13.84
CA MET A 239 -2.96 14.18 -14.78
C MET A 239 -2.81 12.68 -15.00
N VAL A 240 -2.28 12.31 -16.15
CA VAL A 240 -1.94 10.92 -16.49
C VAL A 240 -0.46 10.85 -16.82
N LEU A 241 0.23 9.95 -16.13
CA LEU A 241 1.62 9.63 -16.35
C LEU A 241 1.74 8.33 -17.13
N ALA A 242 2.70 8.24 -18.04
CA ALA A 242 3.02 7.01 -18.77
C ALA A 242 4.53 6.75 -18.80
N ARG A 243 4.93 5.48 -18.88
CA ARG A 243 6.35 5.09 -19.06
C ARG A 243 6.86 5.41 -20.45
N ASP A 244 6.01 5.19 -21.44
CA ASP A 244 6.29 5.42 -22.86
C ASP A 244 5.09 6.15 -23.47
N PRO A 245 5.27 7.41 -23.94
CA PRO A 245 4.17 8.20 -24.48
C PRO A 245 3.65 7.64 -25.81
N VAL A 246 4.50 7.01 -26.62
CA VAL A 246 4.10 6.43 -27.91
C VAL A 246 3.26 5.18 -27.67
N ARG A 247 3.71 4.29 -26.78
CA ARG A 247 2.95 3.10 -26.39
C ARG A 247 1.62 3.47 -25.75
N PHE A 248 1.61 4.50 -24.90
CA PHE A 248 0.38 5.03 -24.31
C PHE A 248 -0.60 5.48 -25.39
N GLU A 249 -0.14 6.31 -26.33
CA GLU A 249 -0.98 6.81 -27.42
C GLU A 249 -1.57 5.69 -28.29
N GLN A 250 -0.77 4.67 -28.59
CA GLN A 250 -1.19 3.54 -29.42
C GLN A 250 -2.13 2.56 -28.72
N LYS A 251 -1.92 2.29 -27.43
CA LYS A 251 -2.56 1.16 -26.73
C LYS A 251 -3.54 1.57 -25.63
N TYR A 252 -3.25 2.63 -24.88
CA TYR A 252 -3.96 2.93 -23.63
C TYR A 252 -4.78 4.22 -23.68
N LYS A 253 -4.50 5.14 -24.60
CA LYS A 253 -5.16 6.44 -24.71
C LYS A 253 -6.69 6.34 -24.70
N LYS A 254 -7.26 5.48 -25.57
CA LYS A 254 -8.71 5.29 -25.66
C LYS A 254 -9.32 4.79 -24.35
N GLU A 255 -8.72 3.78 -23.72
CA GLU A 255 -9.21 3.23 -22.44
C GLU A 255 -9.18 4.29 -21.33
N VAL A 256 -8.11 5.09 -21.28
CA VAL A 256 -7.96 6.15 -20.30
C VAL A 256 -8.94 7.30 -20.56
N GLU A 257 -9.13 7.70 -21.82
CA GLU A 257 -10.18 8.66 -22.21
C GLU A 257 -11.57 8.18 -21.77
N ASP A 258 -11.91 6.92 -22.05
CA ASP A 258 -13.19 6.33 -21.67
C ASP A 258 -13.34 6.28 -20.13
N TYR A 259 -12.28 5.95 -19.39
CA TYR A 259 -12.25 5.98 -17.93
C TYR A 259 -12.48 7.39 -17.37
N LEU A 260 -11.74 8.38 -17.88
CA LEU A 260 -11.82 9.77 -17.42
C LEU A 260 -13.23 10.35 -17.65
N ASN A 261 -13.83 10.05 -18.80
CA ASN A 261 -15.20 10.42 -19.14
C ASN A 261 -16.22 9.73 -18.21
N LYS A 262 -16.16 8.39 -18.12
CA LYS A 262 -17.12 7.58 -17.36
C LYS A 262 -17.19 7.98 -15.88
N TYR A 263 -16.05 8.33 -15.30
CA TYR A 263 -15.96 8.62 -13.87
C TYR A 263 -15.89 10.12 -13.53
N GLY A 264 -16.12 11.00 -14.52
CA GLY A 264 -16.30 12.43 -14.29
C GLY A 264 -15.02 13.16 -13.87
N TYR A 265 -13.88 12.75 -14.41
CA TYR A 265 -12.62 13.50 -14.30
C TYR A 265 -12.50 14.59 -15.37
N MET A 266 -13.24 14.47 -16.46
CA MET A 266 -13.36 15.51 -17.48
C MET A 266 -14.28 16.63 -16.98
N ASN A 267 -13.73 17.83 -16.80
CA ASN A 267 -14.52 19.03 -16.47
C ASN A 267 -14.54 19.99 -17.66
N PRO A 268 -15.72 20.39 -18.17
CA PRO A 268 -15.83 21.42 -19.19
C PRO A 268 -15.15 22.76 -18.81
N ALA A 269 -15.12 23.10 -17.51
CA ALA A 269 -14.48 24.32 -17.01
C ALA A 269 -12.94 24.21 -16.90
N SER A 270 -12.41 22.99 -16.84
CA SER A 270 -10.97 22.69 -16.79
C SER A 270 -10.70 21.46 -17.67
N PRO A 271 -10.68 21.66 -19.01
CA PRO A 271 -10.56 20.54 -19.93
C PRO A 271 -9.18 19.91 -19.82
N LEU A 272 -9.13 18.58 -19.82
CA LEU A 272 -7.87 17.84 -19.88
C LEU A 272 -7.27 17.95 -21.29
N TYR A 273 -5.95 18.07 -21.34
CA TYR A 273 -5.20 18.13 -22.59
C TYR A 273 -4.37 16.88 -22.76
N PHE A 274 -4.57 16.21 -23.90
CA PHE A 274 -3.79 15.04 -24.32
C PHE A 274 -2.61 15.52 -25.13
N VAL A 275 -1.41 15.22 -24.64
CA VAL A 275 -0.18 15.65 -25.29
C VAL A 275 0.14 14.72 -26.46
N ASN A 276 0.70 15.27 -27.54
CA ASN A 276 1.18 14.48 -28.66
C ASN A 276 2.50 13.78 -28.30
N ALA A 277 2.57 12.46 -28.45
CA ALA A 277 3.74 11.69 -28.03
C ALA A 277 5.03 12.09 -28.78
N THR A 278 4.90 12.40 -30.07
CA THR A 278 6.05 12.78 -30.93
C THR A 278 6.71 14.07 -30.44
N THR A 279 5.90 15.05 -30.03
CA THR A 279 6.40 16.31 -29.46
C THR A 279 7.20 16.08 -28.19
N CYS A 280 6.77 15.15 -27.32
CA CYS A 280 7.44 14.92 -26.05
C CYS A 280 8.74 14.11 -26.14
N LEU A 281 8.87 13.26 -27.16
CA LEU A 281 10.12 12.54 -27.40
C LEU A 281 11.27 13.50 -27.74
N ILE A 282 10.98 14.60 -28.45
CA ILE A 282 11.98 15.62 -28.79
C ILE A 282 12.44 16.36 -27.51
N SER A 283 11.51 16.73 -26.62
CA SER A 283 11.86 17.35 -25.34
C SER A 283 12.66 16.43 -24.42
N ASN A 284 12.43 15.11 -24.50
CA ASN A 284 13.09 14.13 -23.66
C ASN A 284 14.61 13.99 -23.88
N SER A 285 15.08 14.13 -25.13
CA SER A 285 16.53 14.06 -25.40
C SER A 285 17.28 15.19 -24.71
N TYR A 286 16.62 16.33 -24.47
CA TYR A 286 17.19 17.48 -23.77
C TYR A 286 17.26 17.27 -22.24
N TYR A 287 16.27 16.63 -21.63
CA TYR A 287 16.30 16.41 -20.17
C TYR A 287 17.26 15.30 -19.75
N THR A 288 17.49 14.31 -20.63
CA THR A 288 18.42 13.21 -20.34
C THR A 288 19.85 13.72 -20.17
N SER A 289 20.25 14.78 -20.89
CA SER A 289 21.56 15.43 -20.68
C SER A 289 21.66 16.23 -19.37
N ILE A 290 20.55 16.67 -18.78
CA ILE A 290 20.57 17.44 -17.52
C ILE A 290 20.69 16.49 -16.32
N GLU A 291 20.05 15.31 -16.39
CA GLU A 291 20.12 14.30 -15.32
C GLU A 291 21.55 13.78 -15.11
N GLU A 292 22.37 13.70 -16.16
CA GLU A 292 23.77 13.24 -16.06
C GLU A 292 24.67 14.25 -15.32
N ASP A 293 24.33 15.53 -15.30
CA ASP A 293 25.11 16.57 -14.61
C ASP A 293 24.75 16.70 -13.11
N ASP A 294 23.60 16.14 -12.69
CA ASP A 294 23.10 16.16 -11.30
C ASP A 294 23.48 14.89 -10.48
N ILE A 295 24.25 13.96 -11.07
CA ILE A 295 24.74 12.71 -10.43
C ILE A 295 26.21 12.82 -10.00
#